data_AF-A0A847T503-F1
#
_entry.id   AF-A0A847T503-F1
#
_cell.length_a   1.000
_cell.length_b   1.000
_cell.length_c   1.000
_cell.angle_alpha   90.00
_cell.angle_beta   90.00
_cell.angle_gamma   90.00
#
_symmetry.space_group_name_H-M   'P 1'
#
loop_
_entity.id
_entity.type
_entity.pdbx_description
1 polymer ?
#
loop_
_entity_poly.entity_id
_entity_poly.type
_entity_poly.pdbx_seq_one_letter_code
_entity_poly.pdbx_strand_id
1 'polypeptide(L)'
;MDIGFEILLPVESKISAINFKQPVYEWQGEKYPQGQEEASFRYFKLIKSNVPEHIIPLLPDRFRKCQWQCISIVEGVNDLMDELTTDTLSENEVLLNLLSSLTEGEKKWVVVFEPDYDRIDEVLEGNLVVAYRKIVDSLVVKKNGFVLWVEKKI
;
A
#
# COMPACT_ATOMS: atom_id res chain seq x y z
N MET A 1 -4.03 -13.11 10.62
CA MET A 1 -2.77 -13.12 9.85
C MET A 1 -2.38 -11.67 9.75
N ASP A 2 -1.22 -11.33 10.29
CA ASP A 2 -0.77 -9.94 10.28
C ASP A 2 -0.06 -9.72 8.94
N ILE A 3 -0.63 -8.84 8.11
CA ILE A 3 -0.12 -8.56 6.77
C ILE A 3 0.46 -7.16 6.81
N GLY A 4 1.76 -7.03 6.54
CA GLY A 4 2.37 -5.77 6.19
C GLY A 4 2.02 -5.46 4.74
N PHE A 5 1.16 -4.48 4.50
CA PHE A 5 0.86 -4.04 3.14
C PHE A 5 0.99 -2.52 3.07
N GLU A 6 2.02 -2.07 2.37
CA GLU A 6 2.42 -0.68 2.37
C GLU A 6 2.75 -0.18 0.97
N ILE A 7 2.52 1.11 0.77
CA ILE A 7 2.85 1.83 -0.43
C ILE A 7 3.73 3.01 -0.05
N LEU A 8 4.95 3.04 -0.58
CA LEU A 8 5.86 4.18 -0.42
C LEU A 8 5.76 5.08 -1.64
N LEU A 9 5.48 6.35 -1.38
CA LEU A 9 5.49 7.42 -2.37
C LEU A 9 6.53 8.48 -1.97
N PRO A 10 7.12 9.23 -2.92
CA PRO A 10 7.90 10.41 -2.58
C PRO A 10 7.10 11.34 -1.65
N VAL A 11 7.75 11.98 -0.67
CA VAL A 11 7.07 12.82 0.33
C VAL A 11 6.30 14.00 -0.28
N GLU A 12 6.72 14.45 -1.46
CA GLU A 12 6.07 15.51 -2.25
C GLU A 12 4.83 15.05 -3.02
N SER A 13 4.57 13.74 -3.07
CA SER A 13 3.45 13.15 -3.81
C SER A 13 2.12 13.64 -3.26
N LYS A 14 1.20 13.95 -4.17
CA LYS A 14 -0.15 14.41 -3.81
C LYS A 14 -1.17 13.35 -4.17
N ILE A 15 -1.72 12.69 -3.15
CA ILE A 15 -2.78 11.69 -3.34
C ILE A 15 -4.11 12.43 -3.41
N SER A 16 -4.56 12.79 -4.61
CA SER A 16 -5.82 13.51 -4.81
C SER A 16 -7.05 12.60 -4.90
N ALA A 17 -6.87 11.36 -5.33
CA ALA A 17 -7.96 10.40 -5.51
C ALA A 17 -8.52 9.87 -4.19
N ILE A 18 -7.74 9.96 -3.10
CA ILE A 18 -8.11 9.44 -1.78
C ILE A 18 -7.94 10.55 -0.74
N ASN A 19 -9.01 10.82 0.00
CA ASN A 19 -9.06 11.93 0.95
C ASN A 19 -8.58 11.49 2.34
N PHE A 20 -7.30 11.68 2.61
CA PHE A 20 -6.72 11.49 3.93
C PHE A 20 -7.12 12.62 4.87
N LYS A 21 -7.59 12.26 6.06
CA LYS A 21 -7.97 13.21 7.11
C LYS A 21 -7.47 12.73 8.45
N GLN A 22 -7.08 13.66 9.30
CA GLN A 22 -6.82 13.34 10.68
C GLN A 22 -8.15 13.04 11.41
N PRO A 23 -8.27 11.90 12.10
CA PRO A 23 -9.43 11.65 12.93
C PRO A 23 -9.56 12.73 14.00
N VAL A 24 -10.79 13.08 14.37
CA VAL A 24 -11.06 14.09 15.38
C VAL A 24 -12.06 13.55 16.39
N TYR A 25 -11.76 13.76 17.67
CA TYR A 25 -12.72 13.59 18.74
C TYR A 25 -13.38 14.93 19.02
N GLU A 26 -14.71 14.97 19.08
CA GLU A 26 -15.44 16.20 19.40
C GLU A 26 -15.97 16.13 20.83
N TRP A 27 -15.62 17.13 21.64
CA TRP A 27 -16.11 17.28 23.01
C TRP A 27 -16.57 18.71 23.25
N GLN A 28 -17.84 18.88 23.64
CA GLN A 28 -18.47 20.19 23.85
C GLN A 28 -18.31 21.17 22.66
N GLY A 29 -18.28 20.65 21.43
CA GLY A 29 -18.12 21.45 20.21
C GLY A 29 -16.67 21.82 19.86
N GLU A 30 -15.69 21.42 20.69
CA GLU A 30 -14.27 21.52 20.36
C GLU A 30 -13.77 20.23 19.72
N LYS A 31 -12.95 20.36 18.66
CA LYS A 31 -12.37 19.24 17.93
C LYS A 31 -10.93 19.02 18.33
N TYR A 32 -10.62 17.79 18.73
CA TYR A 32 -9.31 17.37 19.19
C TYR A 32 -8.76 16.32 18.22
N PRO A 33 -7.68 16.63 17.47
CA PRO A 33 -7.07 15.68 16.57
C PRO A 33 -6.61 14.41 17.31
N GLN A 34 -6.89 13.26 16.69
CA GLN A 34 -6.54 11.94 17.20
C GLN A 34 -5.68 11.25 16.16
N GLY A 35 -4.57 10.64 16.59
CA GLY A 35 -3.78 9.74 15.76
C GLY A 35 -3.25 10.32 14.43
N GLN A 36 -2.95 9.40 13.52
CA GLN A 36 -2.41 9.65 12.17
C GLN A 36 -3.54 9.94 11.18
N GLU A 37 -3.21 10.55 10.04
CA GLU A 37 -4.18 10.70 8.95
C GLU A 37 -4.62 9.34 8.43
N GLU A 38 -5.93 9.18 8.27
CA GLU A 38 -6.57 7.98 7.77
C GLU A 38 -7.45 8.26 6.56
N ALA A 39 -7.69 7.24 5.76
CA ALA A 39 -8.65 7.26 4.66
C ALA A 39 -9.31 5.89 4.50
N SER A 40 -10.44 5.88 3.80
CA SER A 40 -11.12 4.66 3.40
C SER A 40 -11.20 4.57 1.89
N PHE A 41 -11.00 3.37 1.35
CA PHE A 41 -11.20 3.06 -0.05
C PHE A 41 -11.91 1.71 -0.16
N ARG A 42 -13.20 1.72 -0.50
CA ARG A 42 -14.06 0.53 -0.38
C ARG A 42 -13.98 -0.04 1.05
N TYR A 43 -13.57 -1.29 1.22
CA TYR A 43 -13.35 -1.94 2.51
C TYR A 43 -11.93 -1.74 3.06
N PHE A 44 -11.01 -1.12 2.30
CA PHE A 44 -9.67 -0.83 2.78
C PHE A 44 -9.66 0.37 3.72
N LYS A 45 -8.99 0.21 4.85
CA LYS A 45 -8.59 1.32 5.71
C LYS A 45 -7.11 1.59 5.53
N LEU A 46 -6.80 2.85 5.25
CA LEU A 46 -5.47 3.34 4.96
C LEU A 46 -5.04 4.30 6.05
N ILE A 47 -3.77 4.25 6.46
CA ILE A 47 -3.17 5.24 7.36
C ILE A 47 -1.86 5.75 6.78
N LYS A 48 -1.53 7.01 7.06
CA LYS A 48 -0.17 7.51 6.85
C LYS A 48 0.70 7.12 8.03
N SER A 49 1.70 6.30 7.76
CA SER A 49 2.57 5.68 8.77
C SER A 49 4.04 6.05 8.54
N ASN A 50 4.91 5.57 9.43
CA ASN A 50 6.35 5.65 9.21
C ASN A 50 6.77 4.56 8.22
N VAL A 51 7.78 4.86 7.42
CA VAL A 51 8.40 3.87 6.53
C VAL A 51 9.12 2.83 7.38
N PRO A 52 8.91 1.52 7.20
CA PRO A 52 9.65 0.54 7.97
C PRO A 52 11.13 0.57 7.62
N GLU A 53 11.97 0.56 8.67
CA GLU A 53 13.40 0.76 8.55
C GLU A 53 14.08 -0.35 7.72
N HIS A 54 13.54 -1.57 7.75
CA HIS A 54 14.08 -2.72 7.03
C HIS A 54 13.85 -2.65 5.52
N ILE A 55 12.91 -1.83 5.04
CA ILE A 55 12.58 -1.73 3.60
C ILE A 55 13.58 -0.88 2.84
N ILE A 56 14.02 0.25 3.40
CA ILE A 56 14.91 1.19 2.70
C ILE A 56 16.21 0.52 2.20
N PRO A 57 16.92 -0.30 2.99
CA PRO A 57 18.12 -1.01 2.52
C PRO A 57 17.87 -1.96 1.33
N LEU A 58 16.65 -2.46 1.15
CA LEU A 58 16.31 -3.38 0.06
C LEU A 58 16.17 -2.66 -1.30
N LEU A 59 15.93 -1.35 -1.27
CA LEU A 59 15.67 -0.57 -2.48
C LEU A 59 16.96 -0.27 -3.28
N PRO A 60 16.87 -0.03 -4.59
CA PRO A 60 18.00 0.44 -5.40
C PRO A 60 18.57 1.78 -4.88
N ASP A 61 19.85 2.05 -5.13
CA ASP A 61 20.54 3.25 -4.59
C ASP A 61 19.82 4.58 -4.88
N ARG A 62 19.20 4.71 -6.05
CA ARG A 62 18.43 5.90 -6.43
C ARG A 62 17.14 6.09 -5.62
N PHE A 63 16.60 5.02 -5.03
CA PHE A 63 15.42 5.02 -4.16
C PHE A 63 15.83 5.23 -2.69
N ARG A 64 16.98 4.71 -2.27
CA ARG A 64 17.51 4.89 -0.90
C ARG A 64 17.72 6.35 -0.50
N LYS A 65 17.97 7.23 -1.48
CA LYS A 65 18.17 8.67 -1.27
C LYS A 65 16.88 9.49 -1.28
N CYS A 66 15.76 8.89 -1.64
CA CYS A 66 14.47 9.57 -1.65
C CYS A 66 13.91 9.67 -0.23
N GLN A 67 13.18 10.75 0.05
CA GLN A 67 12.32 10.83 1.21
C GLN A 67 10.96 10.24 0.85
N TRP A 68 10.50 9.30 1.68
CA TRP A 68 9.28 8.55 1.43
C TRP A 68 8.22 8.90 2.46
N GLN A 69 6.97 9.03 2.02
CA GLN A 69 5.79 8.86 2.86
C GLN A 69 5.28 7.43 2.70
N CYS A 70 4.80 6.84 3.80
CA CYS A 70 4.26 5.48 3.81
C CYS A 70 2.74 5.52 3.97
N ILE A 71 2.05 4.70 3.18
CA ILE A 71 0.61 4.46 3.30
C ILE A 71 0.45 2.99 3.61
N SER A 72 0.04 2.68 4.83
CA SER A 72 -0.21 1.30 5.27
C SER A 72 -1.70 0.96 5.11
N ILE A 73 -1.97 -0.22 4.57
CA ILE A 73 -3.31 -0.84 4.54
C ILE A 73 -3.45 -1.66 5.81
N VAL A 74 -4.29 -1.18 6.74
CA VAL A 74 -4.44 -1.76 8.08
C VAL A 74 -5.69 -2.63 8.23
N GLU A 75 -6.68 -2.44 7.37
CA GLU A 75 -7.90 -3.25 7.31
C GLU A 75 -8.29 -3.47 5.84
N GLY A 76 -9.09 -4.52 5.55
CA GLY A 76 -9.63 -4.81 4.22
C GLY A 76 -8.93 -5.92 3.43
N VAL A 77 -7.77 -6.42 3.86
CA VAL A 77 -7.07 -7.49 3.13
C VAL A 77 -7.82 -8.83 3.24
N ASN A 78 -8.47 -9.10 4.38
CA ASN A 78 -9.31 -10.30 4.51
C ASN A 78 -10.52 -10.23 3.59
N ASP A 79 -11.18 -9.06 3.50
CA ASP A 79 -12.30 -8.84 2.59
C ASP A 79 -11.87 -9.06 1.12
N LEU A 80 -10.67 -8.57 0.74
CA LEU A 80 -10.08 -8.86 -0.57
C LEU A 80 -9.87 -10.37 -0.79
N MET A 81 -9.36 -11.11 0.19
CA MET A 81 -9.17 -12.57 0.08
C MET A 81 -10.51 -13.29 -0.10
N ASP A 82 -11.53 -12.88 0.64
CA ASP A 82 -12.87 -13.46 0.53
C ASP A 82 -13.46 -13.21 -0.86
N GLU A 83 -13.31 -12.00 -1.42
CA GLU A 83 -13.72 -11.70 -2.80
C GLU A 83 -12.94 -12.54 -3.83
N LEU A 84 -11.60 -12.65 -3.69
CA LEU A 84 -10.75 -13.39 -4.63
C LEU A 84 -11.04 -14.91 -4.64
N THR A 85 -11.58 -15.45 -3.55
CA THR A 85 -11.88 -16.88 -3.42
C THR A 85 -13.32 -17.23 -3.82
N THR A 86 -14.24 -16.27 -3.79
CA THR A 86 -15.67 -16.48 -4.09
C THR A 86 -16.03 -16.13 -5.53
N ASP A 87 -15.39 -15.12 -6.12
CA ASP A 87 -15.62 -14.73 -7.51
C ASP A 87 -14.73 -15.52 -8.48
N THR A 88 -15.20 -15.75 -9.70
CA THR A 88 -14.29 -16.12 -10.79
C THR A 88 -13.26 -15.00 -10.90
N LEU A 89 -11.99 -15.31 -10.56
CA LEU A 89 -10.78 -14.47 -10.52
C LEU A 89 -10.59 -13.37 -11.60
N SER A 90 -11.45 -13.30 -12.61
CA SER A 90 -11.34 -12.44 -13.78
C SER A 90 -11.76 -10.98 -13.58
N GLU A 91 -12.41 -10.56 -12.48
CA GLU A 91 -12.99 -9.20 -12.39
C GLU A 91 -12.69 -8.40 -11.10
N ASN A 92 -11.91 -8.93 -10.13
CA ASN A 92 -11.56 -8.11 -8.95
C ASN A 92 -10.51 -7.05 -9.30
N GLU A 93 -10.99 -5.89 -9.73
CA GLU A 93 -10.20 -4.70 -10.00
C GLU A 93 -10.04 -3.80 -8.77
N VAL A 94 -10.59 -4.16 -7.60
CA VAL A 94 -10.60 -3.25 -6.43
C VAL A 94 -9.19 -2.95 -5.97
N LEU A 95 -8.34 -3.98 -5.85
CA LEU A 95 -6.93 -3.81 -5.52
C LEU A 95 -6.19 -2.99 -6.58
N LEU A 96 -6.41 -3.29 -7.86
CA LEU A 96 -5.75 -2.57 -8.96
C LEU A 96 -6.16 -1.09 -8.98
N ASN A 97 -7.43 -0.81 -8.73
CA ASN A 97 -7.98 0.54 -8.64
C ASN A 97 -7.41 1.28 -7.43
N LEU A 98 -7.27 0.63 -6.27
CA LEU A 98 -6.61 1.22 -5.10
C LEU A 98 -5.17 1.61 -5.43
N LEU A 99 -4.36 0.68 -5.95
CA LEU A 99 -2.97 0.94 -6.30
C LEU A 99 -2.85 2.04 -7.35
N SER A 100 -3.76 2.05 -8.33
CA SER A 100 -3.81 3.10 -9.36
C SER A 100 -4.14 4.46 -8.75
N SER A 101 -5.16 4.55 -7.89
CA SER A 101 -5.55 5.80 -7.21
C SER A 101 -4.44 6.34 -6.30
N LEU A 102 -3.65 5.47 -5.66
CA LEU A 102 -2.54 5.87 -4.80
C LEU A 102 -1.32 6.35 -5.59
N THR A 103 -1.07 5.79 -6.77
CA THR A 103 0.15 6.03 -7.56
C THR A 103 -0.10 6.87 -8.81
N GLU A 104 -1.30 7.42 -8.95
CA GLU A 104 -1.70 8.24 -10.11
C GLU A 104 -0.79 9.47 -10.22
N GLY A 105 -0.29 9.73 -11.43
CA GLY A 105 0.64 10.84 -11.68
C GLY A 105 2.07 10.62 -11.18
N GLU A 106 2.30 9.64 -10.30
CA GLU A 106 3.62 9.39 -9.73
C GLU A 106 4.54 8.63 -10.68
N LYS A 107 5.80 9.08 -10.72
CA LYS A 107 6.88 8.47 -11.51
C LYS A 107 7.62 7.40 -10.75
N LYS A 108 7.63 7.50 -9.41
CA LYS A 108 8.32 6.60 -8.51
C LYS A 108 7.38 6.16 -7.41
N TRP A 109 7.35 4.86 -7.15
CA TRP A 109 6.63 4.29 -6.03
C TRP A 109 7.21 2.91 -5.70
N VAL A 110 6.94 2.46 -4.48
CA VAL A 110 7.28 1.13 -3.98
C VAL A 110 6.04 0.51 -3.37
N VAL A 111 5.83 -0.79 -3.61
CA VAL A 111 4.84 -1.62 -2.92
C VAL A 111 5.59 -2.64 -2.09
N VAL A 112 5.21 -2.75 -0.82
CA VAL A 112 5.70 -3.74 0.13
C VAL A 112 4.54 -4.64 0.52
N PHE A 113 4.76 -5.94 0.45
CA PHE A 113 3.77 -6.93 0.88
C PHE A 113 4.45 -8.02 1.72
N GLU A 114 3.98 -8.24 2.94
CA GLU A 114 4.59 -9.11 3.96
C GLU A 114 3.49 -9.93 4.67
N PRO A 115 3.15 -11.15 4.20
CA PRO A 115 2.02 -11.92 4.73
C PRO A 115 2.17 -12.44 6.16
N ASP A 116 3.36 -12.35 6.77
CA ASP A 116 3.63 -12.79 8.15
C ASP A 116 4.48 -11.77 8.97
N TYR A 117 4.65 -10.52 8.48
CA TYR A 117 5.64 -9.51 8.95
C TYR A 117 7.10 -10.03 8.97
N ASP A 118 8.07 -9.22 8.54
CA ASP A 118 9.52 -9.53 8.49
C ASP A 118 9.95 -10.61 7.47
N ARG A 119 9.09 -11.01 6.54
CA ARG A 119 9.46 -11.95 5.47
C ARG A 119 9.36 -11.28 4.11
N ILE A 120 10.52 -10.94 3.54
CA ILE A 120 10.69 -10.54 2.15
C ILE A 120 11.45 -11.63 1.40
N ASP A 121 10.76 -12.35 0.52
CA ASP A 121 11.35 -13.39 -0.32
C ASP A 121 11.95 -12.81 -1.61
N GLU A 122 11.39 -11.70 -2.12
CA GLU A 122 11.78 -11.14 -3.41
C GLU A 122 11.87 -9.60 -3.40
N VAL A 123 12.82 -9.05 -4.16
CA VAL A 123 12.90 -7.62 -4.46
C VAL A 123 12.99 -7.45 -5.97
N LEU A 124 12.03 -6.73 -6.58
CA LEU A 124 11.90 -6.68 -8.04
C LEU A 124 11.48 -5.31 -8.58
N GLU A 125 11.89 -5.05 -9.83
CA GLU A 125 11.34 -3.95 -10.66
C GLU A 125 10.03 -4.41 -11.31
N GLY A 126 9.04 -3.53 -11.42
CA GLY A 126 7.80 -3.89 -12.09
C GLY A 126 6.92 -2.73 -12.54
N ASN A 127 5.62 -2.99 -12.52
CA ASN A 127 4.56 -2.04 -12.79
C ASN A 127 3.32 -2.42 -11.95
N LEU A 128 2.24 -1.65 -12.07
CA LEU A 128 1.00 -1.89 -11.31
C LEU A 128 0.39 -3.27 -11.56
N VAL A 129 0.44 -3.76 -12.80
CA VAL A 129 -0.09 -5.09 -13.15
C VAL A 129 0.74 -6.20 -12.50
N VAL A 130 2.07 -6.04 -12.44
CA VAL A 130 2.96 -6.98 -11.75
C VAL A 130 2.70 -6.96 -10.25
N ALA A 131 2.55 -5.78 -9.65
CA ALA A 131 2.23 -5.63 -8.23
C ALA A 131 0.90 -6.32 -7.90
N TYR A 132 -0.16 -6.01 -8.64
CA TYR A 132 -1.47 -6.63 -8.49
C TYR A 132 -1.38 -8.16 -8.53
N ARG A 133 -0.76 -8.74 -9.58
CA ARG A 133 -0.64 -10.20 -9.71
C ARG A 133 0.14 -10.81 -8.56
N LYS A 134 1.26 -10.20 -8.14
CA LYS A 134 2.07 -10.69 -7.04
C LYS A 134 1.33 -10.69 -5.70
N ILE A 135 0.53 -9.65 -5.43
CA ILE A 135 -0.31 -9.61 -4.23
C ILE A 135 -1.36 -10.71 -4.29
N VAL A 136 -2.11 -10.83 -5.39
CA VAL A 136 -3.14 -11.86 -5.56
C VAL A 136 -2.56 -13.27 -5.44
N ASP A 137 -1.46 -13.55 -6.14
CA ASP A 137 -0.75 -14.82 -6.03
C ASP A 137 -0.27 -15.06 -4.58
N SER A 138 0.17 -14.01 -3.88
CA SER A 138 0.61 -14.13 -2.49
C SER A 138 -0.51 -14.47 -1.52
N LEU A 139 -1.71 -13.94 -1.78
CA LEU A 139 -2.90 -14.16 -0.96
C LEU A 139 -3.51 -15.53 -1.21
N VAL A 140 -3.57 -15.98 -2.47
CA VAL A 140 -4.36 -17.15 -2.88
C VAL A 140 -3.50 -18.41 -3.11
N VAL A 141 -2.26 -18.26 -3.55
CA VAL A 141 -1.42 -19.39 -4.03
C VAL A 141 -0.24 -19.66 -3.11
N LYS A 142 0.64 -18.66 -2.89
CA LYS A 142 1.91 -18.83 -2.17
C LYS A 142 2.20 -17.64 -1.28
N LYS A 143 2.21 -17.83 0.04
CA LYS A 143 2.57 -16.78 1.02
C LYS A 143 4.03 -16.35 0.89
N ASN A 144 4.29 -15.42 -0.02
CA ASN A 144 5.60 -14.86 -0.31
C ASN A 144 5.55 -13.35 -0.12
N GLY A 145 6.42 -12.81 0.71
CA GLY A 145 6.57 -11.37 0.80
C GLY A 145 7.51 -10.81 -0.25
N PHE A 146 7.31 -9.56 -0.64
CA PHE A 146 8.12 -8.91 -1.65
C PHE A 146 8.15 -7.39 -1.51
N VAL A 147 9.21 -6.81 -2.07
CA VAL A 147 9.32 -5.38 -2.34
C VAL A 147 9.35 -5.17 -3.85
N LEU A 148 8.36 -4.45 -4.37
CA LEU A 148 8.30 -4.08 -5.79
C LEU A 148 8.49 -2.58 -5.93
N TRP A 149 9.45 -2.16 -6.76
CA TRP A 149 9.69 -0.75 -7.04
C TRP A 149 9.47 -0.43 -8.52
N VAL A 150 9.09 0.81 -8.79
CA VAL A 150 8.83 1.30 -10.15
C VAL A 150 9.44 2.67 -10.35
N GLU A 151 10.13 2.85 -11.48
CA GLU A 151 10.54 4.15 -11.99
C GLU A 151 10.10 4.27 -13.46
N LYS A 152 9.10 5.12 -13.74
CA LYS A 152 8.66 5.40 -15.11
C LYS A 152 9.78 6.18 -15.83
N LYS A 153 10.38 5.57 -16.84
CA LYS A 153 11.33 6.25 -17.74
C LYS A 153 10.56 7.20 -18.66
N ILE A 154 11.00 8.45 -18.72
CA ILE A 154 10.48 9.50 -19.61
C ILE A 154 11.13 9.32 -20.98
#